data_AF-A0A1H4SFS8-F1
#
_entry.id   AF-A0A1H4SFS8-F1
#
_cell.length_a   1.000
_cell.length_b   1.000
_cell.length_c   1.000
_cell.angle_alpha   90.00
_cell.angle_beta   90.00
_cell.angle_gamma   90.00
#
_symmetry.space_group_name_H-M   'P 1'
#
loop_
_entity.id
_entity.type
_entity.pdbx_description
1 polymer ?
#
loop_
_entity_poly.entity_id
_entity_poly.type
_entity_poly.pdbx_seq_one_letter_code
_entity_poly.pdbx_strand_id
1 'polypeptide(L)'
;MSALFDELLAPGGTELIWRGRGPGRGIEMRRAFSGLFGRFFARAYLQRYHGFTWFVPIDGSPTILSNRARIVQKPGSSAEMPDWFCAQPGQVAVAEAKGSHQRSNVTAQTLPGPLKTAEKQIGGVVLEIRSFGRSGVEIWTARSVKGWAVMSRWGVEEPDRDAFQYVLDPSTDGEPLSDGDREHLVQDVARLHVAQTLEGLGYPDLASEFGVAGLEGAARPRQTATIEIEGEPPIKYLGAVVGPFGLLHLTLDRARVAAAAMPPELASQIRFVGMQIDDIRRLRDQSDLEPRPVRRSSDGTSVGPDGLVFAPIGRVRPLQIEI
;
A
#
# COMPACT_ATOMS: atom_id res chain seq x y z
N MET A 1 -11.81 18.17 1.93
CA MET A 1 -11.59 16.99 2.80
C MET A 1 -12.98 16.43 3.14
N SER A 2 -13.11 15.12 3.32
CA SER A 2 -14.40 14.43 3.43
C SER A 2 -15.14 14.77 4.72
N ALA A 3 -16.47 14.93 4.66
CA ALA A 3 -17.36 15.20 5.80
C ALA A 3 -17.16 14.23 6.99
N LEU A 4 -16.67 13.01 6.74
CA LEU A 4 -16.33 12.04 7.79
C LEU A 4 -15.20 12.53 8.72
N PHE A 5 -14.15 13.13 8.16
CA PHE A 5 -13.02 13.62 8.97
C PHE A 5 -13.34 14.93 9.66
N ASP A 6 -14.18 15.78 9.07
CA ASP A 6 -14.61 17.03 9.69
C ASP A 6 -15.45 16.79 10.96
N GLU A 7 -16.15 15.66 11.04
CA GLU A 7 -16.87 15.24 12.25
C GLU A 7 -15.96 14.59 13.31
N LEU A 8 -14.89 13.93 12.87
CA LEU A 8 -14.04 13.10 13.74
C LEU A 8 -12.77 13.81 14.22
N LEU A 9 -12.34 14.86 13.53
CA LEU A 9 -11.13 15.62 13.85
C LEU A 9 -11.44 16.99 14.44
N ALA A 10 -10.56 17.46 15.32
CA ALA A 10 -10.59 18.81 15.84
C ALA A 10 -10.36 19.81 14.68
N PRO A 11 -11.16 20.88 14.57
CA PRO A 11 -11.00 21.86 13.50
C PRO A 11 -9.75 22.74 13.71
N GLY A 12 -9.21 23.29 12.61
CA GLY A 12 -8.28 24.42 12.66
C GLY A 12 -6.79 24.09 12.87
N GLY A 13 -6.41 22.81 12.93
CA GLY A 13 -5.01 22.37 13.07
C GLY A 13 -4.44 21.75 11.78
N THR A 14 -3.11 21.73 11.65
CA THR A 14 -2.38 20.91 10.66
C THR A 14 -2.14 19.47 11.14
N GLU A 15 -2.51 19.18 12.38
CA GLU A 15 -2.30 17.90 13.04
C GLU A 15 -3.59 17.06 13.07
N LEU A 16 -3.44 15.74 13.08
CA LEU A 16 -4.54 14.79 13.16
C LEU A 16 -4.93 14.57 14.61
N ILE A 17 -5.69 15.52 15.13
CA ILE A 17 -6.24 15.49 16.49
C ILE A 17 -7.67 14.97 16.39
N TRP A 18 -7.95 13.83 17.02
CA TRP A 18 -9.30 13.28 17.06
C TRP A 18 -10.13 13.96 18.14
N ARG A 19 -11.41 14.21 17.85
CA ARG A 19 -12.34 14.74 18.83
C ARG A 19 -12.53 13.79 20.00
N GLY A 20 -12.72 14.37 21.18
CA GLY A 20 -12.91 13.60 22.42
C GLY A 20 -11.73 12.66 22.71
N ARG A 21 -12.00 11.36 22.88
CA ARG A 21 -11.01 10.37 23.38
C ARG A 21 -10.34 9.50 22.29
N GLY A 22 -10.49 9.83 21.01
CA GLY A 22 -9.89 9.08 19.89
C GLY A 22 -10.87 8.70 18.76
N PRO A 23 -10.38 8.02 17.70
CA PRO A 23 -11.18 7.68 16.52
C PRO A 23 -12.27 6.67 16.85
N GLY A 24 -13.52 7.14 16.86
CA GLY A 24 -14.70 6.31 17.09
C GLY A 24 -15.07 6.11 18.57
N ARG A 25 -16.33 5.70 18.78
CA ARG A 25 -16.89 5.39 20.11
C ARG A 25 -16.79 3.88 20.36
N GLY A 26 -16.15 3.48 21.46
CA GLY A 26 -15.96 2.08 21.84
C GLY A 26 -14.53 1.56 21.64
N ILE A 27 -14.19 0.45 22.30
CA ILE A 27 -12.83 -0.12 22.25
C ILE A 27 -12.53 -0.70 20.87
N GLU A 28 -13.46 -1.48 20.31
CA GLU A 28 -13.26 -2.16 19.02
C GLU A 28 -13.17 -1.18 17.85
N MET A 29 -14.05 -0.18 17.79
CA MET A 29 -13.99 0.87 16.76
C MET A 29 -12.66 1.63 16.80
N ARG A 30 -12.19 1.99 18.00
CA ARG A 30 -10.86 2.61 18.16
C ARG A 30 -9.76 1.70 17.64
N ARG A 31 -9.75 0.42 18.03
CA ARG A 31 -8.74 -0.54 17.57
C ARG A 31 -8.74 -0.67 16.05
N ALA A 32 -9.92 -0.79 15.44
CA ALA A 32 -10.08 -0.91 13.99
C ALA A 32 -9.56 0.32 13.25
N PHE A 33 -9.99 1.53 13.65
CA PHE A 33 -9.51 2.76 13.05
C PHE A 33 -8.01 2.98 13.29
N SER A 34 -7.49 2.65 14.48
CA SER A 34 -6.06 2.74 14.77
C SER A 34 -5.24 1.88 13.83
N GLY A 35 -5.64 0.63 13.62
CA GLY A 35 -4.95 -0.31 12.74
C GLY A 35 -5.01 0.18 11.29
N LEU A 36 -6.20 0.56 10.82
CA LEU A 36 -6.41 1.03 9.46
C LEU A 36 -5.60 2.29 9.16
N PHE A 37 -5.75 3.34 9.96
CA PHE A 37 -5.00 4.58 9.76
C PHE A 37 -3.50 4.37 10.02
N GLY A 38 -3.13 3.57 11.03
CA GLY A 38 -1.73 3.26 11.31
C GLY A 38 -1.04 2.73 10.07
N ARG A 39 -1.72 1.84 9.32
CA ARG A 39 -1.21 1.32 8.06
C ARG A 39 -1.06 2.37 6.97
N PHE A 40 -2.07 3.22 6.76
CA PHE A 40 -2.00 4.30 5.77
C PHE A 40 -0.85 5.28 6.05
N PHE A 41 -0.69 5.71 7.29
CA PHE A 41 0.36 6.65 7.68
C PHE A 41 1.76 6.02 7.65
N ALA A 42 1.88 4.74 8.04
CA ALA A 42 3.13 4.00 7.90
C ALA A 42 3.58 3.88 6.45
N ARG A 43 2.67 3.45 5.54
CA ARG A 43 2.98 3.37 4.11
C ARG A 43 3.36 4.73 3.52
N ALA A 44 2.61 5.78 3.86
CA ALA A 44 2.92 7.14 3.41
C ALA A 44 4.29 7.63 3.92
N TYR A 45 4.64 7.32 5.17
CA TYR A 45 5.95 7.64 5.75
C TYR A 45 7.08 6.90 5.01
N LEU A 46 6.95 5.59 4.83
CA LEU A 46 7.94 4.76 4.13
C LEU A 46 8.15 5.20 2.68
N GLN A 47 7.07 5.55 1.99
CA GLN A 47 7.16 6.08 0.63
C GLN A 47 7.82 7.46 0.58
N ARG A 48 7.43 8.37 1.48
CA ARG A 48 7.90 9.77 1.45
C ARG A 48 9.34 9.93 1.93
N TYR A 49 9.72 9.23 2.99
CA TYR A 49 11.01 9.43 3.68
C TYR A 49 12.03 8.32 3.40
N HIS A 50 11.57 7.15 2.93
CA HIS A 50 12.46 6.03 2.63
C HIS A 50 12.35 5.52 1.19
N GLY A 51 11.54 6.14 0.33
CA GLY A 51 11.49 5.86 -1.11
C GLY A 51 10.82 4.54 -1.52
N PHE A 52 10.31 3.76 -0.56
CA PHE A 52 9.59 2.51 -0.86
C PHE A 52 8.39 2.78 -1.76
N THR A 53 8.34 2.08 -2.89
CA THR A 53 7.34 2.31 -3.94
C THR A 53 6.36 1.16 -4.01
N TRP A 54 6.88 -0.07 -4.03
CA TRP A 54 6.08 -1.28 -4.16
C TRP A 54 5.91 -1.97 -2.81
N PHE A 55 4.68 -2.37 -2.50
CA PHE A 55 4.29 -2.97 -1.23
C PHE A 55 3.46 -4.23 -1.50
N VAL A 56 3.88 -5.34 -0.95
CA VAL A 56 3.16 -6.62 -0.99
C VAL A 56 2.70 -6.94 0.43
N PRO A 57 1.40 -7.15 0.68
CA PRO A 57 0.90 -7.56 1.99
C PRO A 57 1.44 -8.95 2.35
N ILE A 58 1.75 -9.15 3.62
CA ILE A 58 2.15 -10.44 4.16
C ILE A 58 0.96 -11.03 4.91
N ASP A 59 0.24 -11.93 4.24
CA ASP A 59 -1.02 -12.49 4.72
C ASP A 59 -0.90 -13.91 5.32
N GLY A 60 0.33 -14.38 5.55
CA GLY A 60 0.57 -15.67 6.18
C GLY A 60 2.00 -16.17 6.04
N SER A 61 2.25 -17.39 6.52
CA SER A 61 3.53 -18.08 6.37
C SER A 61 3.32 -19.43 5.69
N PRO A 62 3.90 -19.66 4.49
CA PRO A 62 4.72 -18.72 3.73
C PRO A 62 3.88 -17.64 3.02
N THR A 63 4.40 -16.41 2.93
CA THR A 63 3.97 -15.43 1.92
C THR A 63 4.89 -15.54 0.72
N ILE A 64 4.35 -15.89 -0.44
CA ILE A 64 5.12 -16.05 -1.68
C ILE A 64 5.31 -14.69 -2.35
N LEU A 65 6.56 -14.30 -2.56
CA LEU A 65 6.91 -13.06 -3.30
C LEU A 65 7.13 -13.35 -4.79
N SER A 66 7.72 -14.52 -5.07
CA SER A 66 7.91 -15.07 -6.41
C SER A 66 8.21 -16.55 -6.33
N ASN A 67 8.45 -17.18 -7.47
CA ASN A 67 8.92 -18.58 -7.50
C ASN A 67 10.28 -18.77 -6.81
N ARG A 68 11.06 -17.71 -6.58
CA ARG A 68 12.40 -17.77 -5.98
C ARG A 68 12.49 -17.15 -4.59
N ALA A 69 11.43 -16.51 -4.10
CA ALA A 69 11.48 -15.77 -2.86
C ALA A 69 10.18 -15.91 -2.05
N ARG A 70 10.31 -16.10 -0.74
CA ARG A 70 9.18 -16.16 0.19
C ARG A 70 9.54 -15.59 1.55
N ILE A 71 8.54 -15.09 2.27
CA ILE A 71 8.64 -14.72 3.68
C ILE A 71 8.04 -15.85 4.51
N VAL A 72 8.80 -16.34 5.48
CA VAL A 72 8.36 -17.38 6.41
C VAL A 72 8.51 -16.93 7.85
N GLN A 73 7.60 -17.40 8.70
CA GLN A 73 7.74 -17.31 10.14
C GLN A 73 8.89 -18.22 10.60
N LYS A 74 9.75 -17.71 11.49
CA LYS A 74 10.84 -18.51 12.06
C LYS A 74 10.29 -19.70 12.86
N PRO A 75 10.95 -20.87 12.83
CA PRO A 75 10.57 -21.99 13.69
C PRO A 75 10.51 -21.58 15.17
N GLY A 76 9.39 -21.88 15.83
CA GLY A 76 9.17 -21.56 17.24
C GLY A 76 8.79 -20.10 17.54
N SER A 77 8.74 -19.22 16.53
CA SER A 77 8.19 -17.88 16.70
C SER A 77 6.66 -17.95 16.86
N SER A 78 6.14 -17.26 17.87
CA SER A 78 4.69 -17.03 18.06
C SER A 78 4.26 -15.60 17.68
N ALA A 79 5.18 -14.81 17.11
CA ALA A 79 4.88 -13.45 16.69
C ALA A 79 3.99 -13.47 15.44
N GLU A 80 2.99 -12.59 15.40
CA GLU A 80 2.18 -12.36 14.20
C GLU A 80 3.07 -11.95 13.00
N MET A 81 2.60 -12.18 11.78
CA MET A 81 3.30 -11.72 10.59
C MET A 81 3.31 -10.18 10.53
N PRO A 82 4.40 -9.58 10.00
CA PRO A 82 4.43 -8.16 9.68
C PRO A 82 3.41 -7.77 8.60
N ASP A 83 3.10 -6.49 8.44
CA ASP A 83 2.10 -6.02 7.47
C ASP A 83 2.57 -6.14 6.00
N TRP A 84 3.83 -5.81 5.68
CA TRP A 84 4.30 -5.76 4.28
C TRP A 84 5.72 -6.21 4.05
N PHE A 85 5.96 -6.69 2.82
CA PHE A 85 7.27 -6.66 2.18
C PHE A 85 7.32 -5.49 1.18
N CYS A 86 8.32 -4.64 1.30
CA CYS A 86 8.44 -3.38 0.57
C CYS A 86 9.68 -3.39 -0.33
N ALA A 87 9.60 -2.73 -1.49
CA ALA A 87 10.72 -2.59 -2.41
C ALA A 87 10.84 -1.17 -2.98
N GLN A 88 12.08 -0.80 -3.25
CA GLN A 88 12.52 0.32 -4.08
C GLN A 88 13.79 -0.10 -4.84
N PRO A 89 14.23 0.63 -5.87
CA PRO A 89 15.51 0.35 -6.51
C PRO A 89 16.65 0.23 -5.48
N GLY A 90 17.37 -0.88 -5.53
CA GLY A 90 18.51 -1.15 -4.64
C GLY A 90 18.14 -1.54 -3.19
N GLN A 91 16.86 -1.64 -2.80
CA GLN A 91 16.52 -2.02 -1.43
C GLN A 91 15.18 -2.75 -1.30
N VAL A 92 15.17 -3.75 -0.42
CA VAL A 92 13.96 -4.42 0.07
C VAL A 92 13.89 -4.38 1.58
N ALA A 93 12.69 -4.42 2.14
CA ALA A 93 12.47 -4.41 3.58
C ALA A 93 11.17 -5.12 3.99
N VAL A 94 11.12 -5.57 5.23
CA VAL A 94 9.88 -5.94 5.92
C VAL A 94 9.39 -4.72 6.70
N ALA A 95 8.09 -4.43 6.68
CA ALA A 95 7.53 -3.31 7.39
C ALA A 95 6.31 -3.72 8.23
N GLU A 96 6.15 -3.08 9.38
CA GLU A 96 5.04 -3.24 10.30
C GLU A 96 4.50 -1.87 10.72
N ALA A 97 3.19 -1.70 10.66
CA ALA A 97 2.51 -0.51 11.14
C ALA A 97 1.85 -0.75 12.50
N LYS A 98 1.92 0.26 13.37
CA LYS A 98 1.17 0.26 14.64
C LYS A 98 0.43 1.57 14.83
N GLY A 99 -0.87 1.51 15.02
CA GLY A 99 -1.64 2.63 15.55
C GLY A 99 -1.75 2.53 17.06
N SER A 100 -1.49 3.62 17.79
CA SER A 100 -1.62 3.65 19.25
C SER A 100 -2.61 4.69 19.76
N HIS A 101 -3.48 4.27 20.68
CA HIS A 101 -4.33 5.10 21.53
C HIS A 101 -3.92 5.06 23.00
N GLN A 102 -2.75 4.47 23.31
CA GLN A 102 -2.38 4.20 24.69
C GLN A 102 -2.41 5.49 25.53
N ARG A 103 -3.00 5.37 26.73
CA ARG A 103 -3.12 6.48 27.66
C ARG A 103 -1.82 6.84 28.37
N SER A 104 -0.87 5.91 28.42
CA SER A 104 0.38 6.12 29.13
C SER A 104 1.25 7.12 28.39
N ASN A 105 1.75 8.12 29.12
CA ASN A 105 2.89 8.90 28.67
C ASN A 105 4.02 7.91 28.41
N VAL A 106 4.44 7.78 27.15
CA VAL A 106 5.72 7.16 26.82
C VAL A 106 6.76 8.04 27.49
N THR A 107 7.18 7.68 28.70
CA THR A 107 8.34 8.30 29.32
C THR A 107 9.52 7.98 28.41
N ALA A 108 10.30 9.00 28.04
CA ALA A 108 11.37 8.97 27.02
C ALA A 108 12.44 7.86 27.20
N GLN A 109 12.39 7.07 28.27
CA GLN A 109 13.38 6.07 28.64
C GLN A 109 13.10 4.63 28.13
N THR A 110 11.92 4.31 27.60
CA THR A 110 11.65 2.94 27.11
C THR A 110 10.87 2.90 25.79
N LEU A 111 11.24 1.94 24.92
CA LEU A 111 10.55 1.71 23.65
C LEU A 111 9.04 1.45 23.91
N PRO A 112 8.13 2.15 23.21
CA PRO A 112 6.69 1.95 23.34
C PRO A 112 6.30 0.47 23.16
N GLY A 113 5.33 0.01 23.93
CA GLY A 113 4.81 -1.36 23.84
C GLY A 113 4.47 -1.81 22.41
N PRO A 114 3.75 -0.99 21.60
CA PRO A 114 3.46 -1.35 20.22
C PRO A 114 4.71 -1.50 19.35
N LEU A 115 5.76 -0.69 19.57
CA LEU A 115 7.02 -0.83 18.84
C LEU A 115 7.80 -2.08 19.25
N LYS A 116 7.79 -2.47 20.53
CA LYS A 116 8.34 -3.76 20.97
C LYS A 116 7.62 -4.93 20.29
N THR A 117 6.30 -4.83 20.12
CA THR A 117 5.53 -5.83 19.38
C THR A 117 5.93 -5.86 17.91
N ALA A 118 6.03 -4.70 17.27
CA ALA A 118 6.43 -4.60 15.86
C ALA A 118 7.84 -5.12 15.60
N GLU A 119 8.79 -4.79 16.48
CA GLU A 119 10.15 -5.32 16.46
C GLU A 119 10.15 -6.85 16.54
N LYS A 120 9.35 -7.44 17.44
CA LYS A 120 9.21 -8.90 17.55
C LYS A 120 8.57 -9.53 16.32
N GLN A 121 7.58 -8.88 15.69
CA GLN A 121 6.96 -9.40 14.46
C GLN A 121 7.98 -9.41 13.32
N ILE A 122 8.72 -8.32 13.12
CA ILE A 122 9.78 -8.24 12.10
C ILE A 122 10.90 -9.25 12.41
N GLY A 123 11.36 -9.32 13.66
CA GLY A 123 12.33 -10.31 14.10
C GLY A 123 11.78 -11.74 14.11
N GLY A 124 10.48 -11.94 13.93
CA GLY A 124 9.81 -13.24 13.93
C GLY A 124 9.78 -13.91 12.56
N VAL A 125 10.26 -13.24 11.51
CA VAL A 125 10.25 -13.72 10.12
C VAL A 125 11.65 -13.72 9.50
N VAL A 126 11.81 -14.44 8.39
CA VAL A 126 12.98 -14.40 7.51
C VAL A 126 12.55 -14.39 6.05
N LEU A 127 13.36 -13.74 5.21
CA LEU A 127 13.31 -13.91 3.76
C LEU A 127 14.04 -15.20 3.40
N GLU A 128 13.42 -16.11 2.67
CA GLU A 128 14.10 -17.25 2.07
C GLU A 128 14.24 -17.07 0.56
N ILE A 129 15.45 -17.26 0.05
CA ILE A 129 15.74 -17.29 -1.38
C ILE A 129 15.97 -18.73 -1.82
N ARG A 130 15.32 -19.13 -2.91
CA ARG A 130 15.46 -20.44 -3.54
C ARG A 130 16.74 -20.48 -4.35
N SER A 131 17.49 -21.54 -4.16
CA SER A 131 18.65 -21.90 -4.96
C SER A 131 18.64 -23.39 -5.26
N PHE A 132 19.47 -23.84 -6.20
CA PHE A 132 19.63 -25.26 -6.52
C PHE A 132 21.07 -25.69 -6.21
N GLY A 133 21.21 -26.73 -5.39
CA GLY A 133 22.50 -27.33 -5.10
C GLY A 133 23.08 -28.05 -6.32
N ARG A 134 24.33 -28.53 -6.21
CA ARG A 134 25.02 -29.25 -7.30
C ARG A 134 24.30 -30.52 -7.77
N SER A 135 23.47 -31.11 -6.92
CA SER A 135 22.65 -32.29 -7.22
C SER A 135 21.28 -31.95 -7.84
N GLY A 136 20.99 -30.67 -8.10
CA GLY A 136 19.66 -30.22 -8.54
C GLY A 136 18.62 -30.16 -7.41
N VAL A 137 19.02 -30.45 -6.17
CA VAL A 137 18.14 -30.35 -5.00
C VAL A 137 17.86 -28.89 -4.68
N GLU A 138 16.59 -28.58 -4.48
CA GLU A 138 16.11 -27.26 -4.07
C GLU A 138 16.53 -26.94 -2.63
N ILE A 139 17.10 -25.75 -2.44
CA ILE A 139 17.57 -25.26 -1.14
C ILE A 139 17.02 -23.86 -0.93
N TRP A 140 16.26 -23.69 0.15
CA TRP A 140 15.82 -22.39 0.65
C TRP A 140 16.82 -21.89 1.68
N THR A 141 17.39 -20.71 1.46
CA THR A 141 18.35 -20.13 2.40
C THR A 141 17.83 -18.81 2.95
N ALA A 142 17.85 -18.68 4.28
CA ALA A 142 17.47 -17.46 4.96
C ALA A 142 18.43 -16.30 4.60
N ARG A 143 17.85 -15.12 4.40
CA ARG A 143 18.53 -13.87 4.10
C ARG A 143 18.03 -12.77 5.03
N SER A 144 18.95 -11.93 5.47
CA SER A 144 18.60 -10.72 6.23
C SER A 144 18.13 -9.62 5.29
N VAL A 145 17.07 -8.93 5.72
CA VAL A 145 16.57 -7.70 5.11
C VAL A 145 16.36 -6.65 6.18
N LYS A 146 16.31 -5.39 5.76
CA LYS A 146 15.98 -4.28 6.64
C LYS A 146 14.53 -4.42 7.12
N GLY A 147 14.29 -3.99 8.35
CA GLY A 147 12.98 -3.88 8.97
C GLY A 147 12.58 -2.43 9.17
N TRP A 148 11.28 -2.14 9.14
CA TRP A 148 10.71 -0.85 9.52
C TRP A 148 9.45 -1.04 10.37
N ALA A 149 9.52 -0.68 11.65
CA ALA A 149 8.38 -0.59 12.53
C ALA A 149 7.95 0.89 12.65
N VAL A 150 6.78 1.23 12.14
CA VAL A 150 6.27 2.60 12.14
C VAL A 150 5.03 2.69 13.02
N MET A 151 5.15 3.42 14.13
CA MET A 151 4.05 3.64 15.06
C MET A 151 3.49 5.06 14.93
N SER A 152 2.20 5.17 14.65
CA SER A 152 1.46 6.42 14.72
C SER A 152 0.69 6.49 16.04
N ARG A 153 1.00 7.48 16.88
CA ARG A 153 0.14 7.86 18.00
C ARG A 153 -0.72 9.02 17.56
N TRP A 154 -2.01 8.86 17.79
CA TRP A 154 -2.98 9.87 17.43
C TRP A 154 -3.12 10.93 18.52
N GLY A 155 -3.25 12.19 18.11
CA GLY A 155 -3.63 13.27 19.01
C GLY A 155 -5.11 13.15 19.39
N VAL A 156 -5.48 13.62 20.57
CA VAL A 156 -6.87 13.59 21.06
C VAL A 156 -7.14 14.83 21.90
N GLU A 157 -8.38 15.35 21.88
CA GLU A 157 -8.77 16.51 22.71
C GLU A 157 -8.90 16.16 24.20
N GLU A 158 -9.25 14.91 24.54
CA GLU A 158 -9.57 14.52 25.92
C GLU A 158 -8.89 13.22 26.39
N PRO A 159 -7.90 13.29 27.29
CA PRO A 159 -7.15 14.51 27.66
C PRO A 159 -6.26 14.95 26.48
N ASP A 160 -6.06 16.26 26.36
CA ASP A 160 -5.29 16.89 25.29
C ASP A 160 -3.90 16.27 25.12
N ARG A 161 -3.59 15.87 23.88
CA ARG A 161 -2.39 15.13 23.48
C ARG A 161 -2.03 15.40 22.04
N ASP A 162 -0.74 15.62 21.83
CA ASP A 162 -0.17 15.76 20.50
C ASP A 162 -0.11 14.41 19.76
N ALA A 163 -0.23 14.50 18.44
CA ALA A 163 0.11 13.40 17.55
C ALA A 163 1.63 13.28 17.43
N PHE A 164 2.15 12.05 17.37
CA PHE A 164 3.54 11.83 17.00
C PHE A 164 3.73 10.51 16.28
N GLN A 165 4.86 10.40 15.60
CA GLN A 165 5.29 9.18 14.92
C GLN A 165 6.60 8.70 15.54
N TYR A 166 6.66 7.42 15.87
CA TYR A 166 7.92 6.74 16.21
C TYR A 166 8.26 5.73 15.13
N VAL A 167 9.55 5.61 14.85
CA VAL A 167 10.08 4.71 13.83
C VAL A 167 11.24 3.94 14.46
N LEU A 168 11.23 2.64 14.26
CA LEU A 168 12.33 1.75 14.59
C LEU A 168 12.70 0.98 13.33
N ASP A 169 13.98 0.72 13.14
CA ASP A 169 14.51 0.16 11.91
C ASP A 169 15.31 -1.13 12.17
N PRO A 170 14.68 -2.18 12.73
CA PRO A 170 15.37 -3.43 13.07
C PRO A 170 15.84 -4.17 11.80
N SER A 171 16.49 -5.32 11.95
CA SER A 171 16.84 -6.21 10.82
C SER A 171 16.29 -7.62 11.08
N THR A 172 15.98 -8.36 10.03
CA THR A 172 15.67 -9.80 10.14
C THR A 172 16.97 -10.62 10.24
N ASP A 173 16.86 -11.85 10.72
CA ASP A 173 18.02 -12.77 10.76
C ASP A 173 18.34 -13.29 9.35
N GLY A 174 19.56 -13.81 9.19
CA GLY A 174 20.02 -14.47 7.98
C GLY A 174 21.25 -13.80 7.36
N GLU A 175 21.82 -14.45 6.36
CA GLU A 175 22.97 -13.93 5.62
C GLU A 175 22.57 -12.70 4.78
N PRO A 176 23.45 -11.72 4.56
CA PRO A 176 23.14 -10.58 3.71
C PRO A 176 22.70 -11.00 2.30
N LEU A 177 21.71 -10.29 1.76
CA LEU A 177 21.27 -10.48 0.38
C LEU A 177 22.36 -9.99 -0.60
N SER A 178 22.67 -10.81 -1.62
CA SER A 178 23.55 -10.41 -2.71
C SER A 178 22.91 -9.30 -3.55
N ASP A 179 23.70 -8.50 -4.25
CA ASP A 179 23.16 -7.41 -5.08
C ASP A 179 22.28 -7.94 -6.22
N GLY A 180 22.70 -9.03 -6.87
CA GLY A 180 21.89 -9.67 -7.92
C GLY A 180 20.57 -10.23 -7.40
N ASP A 181 20.56 -10.90 -6.24
CA ASP A 181 19.29 -11.37 -5.64
C ASP A 181 18.40 -10.20 -5.23
N ARG A 182 19.00 -9.09 -4.77
CA ARG A 182 18.29 -7.87 -4.37
C ARG A 182 17.58 -7.22 -5.55
N GLU A 183 18.28 -6.99 -6.66
CA GLU A 183 17.71 -6.38 -7.87
C GLU A 183 16.57 -7.23 -8.44
N HIS A 184 16.80 -8.54 -8.53
CA HIS A 184 15.78 -9.51 -8.90
C HIS A 184 14.57 -9.46 -7.96
N LEU A 185 14.78 -9.41 -6.64
CA LEU A 185 13.68 -9.39 -5.68
C LEU A 185 12.89 -8.07 -5.73
N VAL A 186 13.54 -6.94 -6.00
CA VAL A 186 12.85 -5.66 -6.22
C VAL A 186 11.86 -5.79 -7.37
N GLN A 187 12.28 -6.38 -8.49
CA GLN A 187 11.45 -6.57 -9.67
C GLN A 187 10.31 -7.59 -9.44
N ASP A 188 10.54 -8.63 -8.65
CA ASP A 188 9.48 -9.56 -8.22
C ASP A 188 8.39 -8.86 -7.40
N VAL A 189 8.80 -8.09 -6.40
CA VAL A 189 7.89 -7.34 -5.52
C VAL A 189 7.13 -6.28 -6.31
N ALA A 190 7.78 -5.61 -7.26
CA ALA A 190 7.14 -4.66 -8.15
C ALA A 190 6.04 -5.31 -9.01
N ARG A 191 6.32 -6.48 -9.60
CA ARG A 191 5.33 -7.22 -10.40
C ARG A 191 4.16 -7.70 -9.56
N LEU A 192 4.43 -8.28 -8.40
CA LEU A 192 3.38 -8.75 -7.49
C LEU A 192 2.52 -7.59 -6.99
N HIS A 193 3.12 -6.44 -6.67
CA HIS A 193 2.40 -5.23 -6.30
C HIS A 193 1.44 -4.75 -7.39
N VAL A 194 1.90 -4.67 -8.64
CA VAL A 194 1.04 -4.26 -9.77
C VAL A 194 -0.08 -5.28 -9.98
N ALA A 195 0.23 -6.58 -9.94
CA ALA A 195 -0.78 -7.64 -10.11
C ALA A 195 -1.86 -7.61 -9.01
N GLN A 196 -1.48 -7.45 -7.74
CA GLN A 196 -2.43 -7.28 -6.63
C GLN A 196 -3.24 -5.99 -6.74
N THR A 197 -2.64 -4.93 -7.29
CA THR A 197 -3.36 -3.68 -7.57
C THR A 197 -4.40 -3.88 -8.66
N LEU A 198 -4.10 -4.63 -9.72
CA LEU A 198 -5.08 -4.99 -10.76
C LEU A 198 -6.23 -5.81 -10.19
N GLU A 199 -5.93 -6.78 -9.32
CA GLU A 199 -6.96 -7.54 -8.60
C GLU A 199 -7.86 -6.60 -7.79
N GLY A 200 -7.27 -5.71 -6.98
CA GLY A 200 -7.98 -4.73 -6.17
C GLY A 200 -8.78 -3.70 -6.98
N LEU A 201 -8.45 -3.48 -8.25
CA LEU A 201 -9.24 -2.66 -9.19
C LEU A 201 -10.41 -3.44 -9.83
N GLY A 202 -10.50 -4.75 -9.59
CA GLY A 202 -11.54 -5.63 -10.12
C GLY A 202 -11.16 -6.31 -11.44
N TYR A 203 -9.86 -6.55 -11.67
CA TYR A 203 -9.32 -7.28 -12.82
C TYR A 203 -8.62 -8.58 -12.41
N PRO A 204 -9.34 -9.54 -11.77
CA PRO A 204 -8.73 -10.79 -11.32
C PRO A 204 -8.26 -11.67 -12.48
N ASP A 205 -8.85 -11.53 -13.67
CA ASP A 205 -8.40 -12.21 -14.90
C ASP A 205 -6.97 -11.80 -15.24
N LEU A 206 -6.69 -10.49 -15.28
CA LEU A 206 -5.34 -9.98 -15.53
C LEU A 206 -4.39 -10.31 -14.39
N ALA A 207 -4.82 -10.20 -13.13
CA ALA A 207 -3.98 -10.53 -11.99
C ALA A 207 -3.54 -12.01 -12.01
N SER A 208 -4.42 -12.91 -12.45
CA SER A 208 -4.14 -14.34 -12.55
C SER A 208 -3.10 -14.70 -13.62
N GLU A 209 -2.97 -13.89 -14.69
CA GLU A 209 -1.88 -14.03 -15.69
C GLU A 209 -0.49 -13.89 -15.01
N PHE A 210 -0.43 -13.22 -13.86
CA PHE A 210 0.80 -12.95 -13.11
C PHE A 210 0.90 -13.79 -11.82
N GLY A 211 0.09 -14.85 -11.69
CA GLY A 211 0.18 -15.80 -10.58
C GLY A 211 -0.46 -15.33 -9.27
N VAL A 212 -1.28 -14.27 -9.30
CA VAL A 212 -2.11 -13.87 -8.15
C VAL A 212 -3.39 -14.71 -8.17
N ALA A 213 -3.58 -15.54 -7.14
CA ALA A 213 -4.80 -16.33 -6.97
C ALA A 213 -5.94 -15.38 -6.55
N GLY A 214 -6.83 -15.08 -7.50
CA GLY A 214 -7.86 -14.07 -7.31
C GLY A 214 -9.03 -14.51 -6.43
N LEU A 215 -9.71 -13.55 -5.81
CA LEU A 215 -11.10 -13.72 -5.38
C LEU A 215 -11.98 -14.14 -6.57
N GLU A 216 -12.75 -15.22 -6.44
CA GLU A 216 -13.77 -15.60 -7.43
C GLU A 216 -14.76 -14.44 -7.60
N GLY A 217 -14.63 -13.70 -8.69
CA GLY A 217 -15.43 -12.52 -8.98
C GLY A 217 -15.66 -12.37 -10.47
N ALA A 218 -16.83 -11.88 -10.85
CA ALA A 218 -17.13 -11.56 -12.24
C ALA A 218 -16.14 -10.49 -12.73
N ALA A 219 -15.35 -10.82 -13.76
CA ALA A 219 -14.45 -9.88 -14.40
C ALA A 219 -15.23 -8.62 -14.83
N ARG A 220 -14.72 -7.45 -14.45
CA ARG A 220 -15.36 -6.18 -14.81
C ARG A 220 -14.98 -5.82 -16.25
N PRO A 221 -15.85 -5.11 -16.98
CA PRO A 221 -15.46 -4.54 -18.27
C PRO A 221 -14.21 -3.69 -18.11
N ARG A 222 -13.21 -3.90 -18.98
CA ARG A 222 -11.97 -3.11 -18.98
C ARG A 222 -12.31 -1.63 -19.21
N GLN A 223 -12.00 -0.79 -18.23
CA GLN A 223 -12.22 0.64 -18.32
C GLN A 223 -10.91 1.35 -18.57
N THR A 224 -10.64 1.60 -19.85
CA THR A 224 -9.45 2.34 -20.25
C THR A 224 -9.74 3.82 -20.38
N ALA A 225 -8.77 4.62 -19.97
CA ALA A 225 -8.89 6.06 -20.00
C ALA A 225 -7.57 6.72 -20.34
N THR A 226 -7.68 7.91 -20.91
CA THR A 226 -6.59 8.87 -21.00
C THR A 226 -6.79 9.95 -19.95
N ILE A 227 -5.71 10.32 -19.28
CA ILE A 227 -5.68 11.42 -18.32
C ILE A 227 -4.57 12.38 -18.75
N GLU A 228 -4.94 13.65 -18.84
CA GLU A 228 -4.03 14.74 -19.14
C GLU A 228 -3.46 15.30 -17.83
N ILE A 229 -2.14 15.32 -17.76
CA ILE A 229 -1.39 15.97 -16.68
C ILE A 229 -0.70 17.17 -17.30
N GLU A 230 -0.79 18.33 -16.65
CA GLU A 230 -0.24 19.57 -17.19
C GLU A 230 1.25 19.43 -17.48
N GLY A 231 1.65 19.77 -18.71
CA GLY A 231 3.03 19.69 -19.18
C GLY A 231 3.51 18.29 -19.61
N GLU A 232 2.64 17.28 -19.62
CA GLU A 232 2.98 15.91 -20.01
C GLU A 232 2.06 15.41 -21.15
N PRO A 233 2.54 14.49 -22.00
CA PRO A 233 1.68 13.85 -22.99
C PRO A 233 0.56 13.05 -22.28
N PRO A 234 -0.61 12.89 -22.91
CA PRO A 234 -1.71 12.15 -22.30
C PRO A 234 -1.32 10.69 -22.02
N ILE A 235 -1.49 10.25 -20.77
CA ILE A 235 -1.10 8.89 -20.33
C ILE A 235 -2.34 7.98 -20.31
N LYS A 236 -2.15 6.72 -20.68
CA LYS A 236 -3.21 5.71 -20.75
C LYS A 236 -3.24 4.83 -19.50
N TYR A 237 -4.43 4.61 -18.98
CA TYR A 237 -4.67 3.87 -17.75
C TYR A 237 -5.76 2.81 -17.93
N LEU A 238 -5.61 1.69 -17.23
CA LEU A 238 -6.68 0.75 -16.93
C LEU A 238 -7.10 0.99 -15.49
N GLY A 239 -8.38 1.20 -15.22
CA GLY A 239 -8.79 1.52 -13.86
C GLY A 239 -10.25 1.29 -13.58
N ALA A 240 -10.70 1.76 -12.43
CA ALA A 240 -12.07 1.64 -11.98
C ALA A 240 -12.55 2.95 -11.37
N VAL A 241 -13.87 3.12 -11.37
CA VAL A 241 -14.50 4.24 -10.67
C VAL A 241 -14.62 3.86 -9.19
N VAL A 242 -14.20 4.76 -8.31
CA VAL A 242 -14.37 4.66 -6.86
C VAL A 242 -15.19 5.84 -6.34
N GLY A 243 -15.93 5.59 -5.27
CA GLY A 243 -16.61 6.60 -4.48
C GLY A 243 -16.22 6.49 -3.01
N PRO A 244 -16.93 7.20 -2.12
CA PRO A 244 -16.67 7.18 -0.68
C PRO A 244 -16.71 5.80 -0.04
N PHE A 245 -17.49 4.88 -0.62
CA PHE A 245 -17.73 3.53 -0.10
C PHE A 245 -16.97 2.45 -0.86
N GLY A 246 -15.98 2.82 -1.68
CA GLY A 246 -15.15 1.88 -2.44
C GLY A 246 -15.49 1.84 -3.93
N LEU A 247 -15.25 0.70 -4.57
CA LEU A 247 -15.45 0.52 -6.01
C LEU A 247 -16.93 0.68 -6.39
N LEU A 248 -17.18 1.51 -7.41
CA LEU A 248 -18.51 1.69 -7.98
C LEU A 248 -18.64 0.84 -9.25
N HIS A 249 -19.69 0.03 -9.34
CA HIS A 249 -20.02 -0.79 -10.52
C HIS A 249 -20.62 0.04 -11.68
N LEU A 250 -19.95 1.13 -12.05
CA LEU A 250 -20.33 2.02 -13.15
C LEU A 250 -19.27 1.98 -14.25
N THR A 251 -19.69 2.17 -15.50
CA THR A 251 -18.78 2.52 -16.60
C THR A 251 -18.33 3.98 -16.44
N LEU A 252 -17.20 4.35 -17.05
CA LEU A 252 -16.70 5.74 -17.02
C LEU A 252 -17.76 6.74 -17.48
N ASP A 253 -18.49 6.46 -18.56
CA ASP A 253 -19.54 7.35 -19.06
C ASP A 253 -20.68 7.51 -18.07
N ARG A 254 -21.16 6.41 -17.48
CA ARG A 254 -22.20 6.45 -16.44
C ARG A 254 -21.75 7.21 -15.20
N ALA A 255 -20.50 7.02 -14.78
CA ALA A 255 -19.95 7.73 -13.65
C ALA A 255 -19.81 9.24 -13.91
N ARG A 256 -19.43 9.64 -15.13
CA ARG A 256 -19.38 11.06 -15.54
C ARG A 256 -20.77 11.70 -15.54
N VAL A 257 -21.77 11.01 -16.11
CA VAL A 257 -23.17 11.47 -16.10
C VAL A 257 -23.69 11.59 -14.67
N ALA A 258 -23.44 10.58 -13.83
CA ALA A 258 -23.85 10.60 -12.42
C ALA A 258 -23.20 11.76 -11.65
N ALA A 259 -21.90 11.97 -11.83
CA ALA A 259 -21.19 13.08 -11.18
C ALA A 259 -21.71 14.46 -11.64
N ALA A 260 -22.05 14.61 -12.93
CA ALA A 260 -22.60 15.86 -13.45
C ALA A 260 -24.01 16.18 -12.91
N ALA A 261 -24.75 15.16 -12.46
CA ALA A 261 -26.07 15.30 -11.86
C ALA A 261 -26.05 15.52 -10.33
N MET A 262 -24.87 15.43 -9.70
CA MET A 262 -24.70 15.57 -8.24
C MET A 262 -24.26 16.99 -7.85
N PRO A 263 -24.54 17.41 -6.61
CA PRO A 263 -23.90 18.59 -6.02
C PRO A 263 -22.37 18.51 -6.13
N PRO A 264 -21.66 19.63 -6.34
CA PRO A 264 -20.20 19.64 -6.53
C PRO A 264 -19.42 18.90 -5.43
N GLU A 265 -19.89 18.97 -4.19
CA GLU A 265 -19.28 18.34 -3.03
C GLU A 265 -19.29 16.81 -3.14
N LEU A 266 -20.39 16.22 -3.65
CA LEU A 266 -20.53 14.79 -3.86
C LEU A 266 -19.89 14.34 -5.18
N ALA A 267 -20.02 15.14 -6.24
CA ALA A 267 -19.38 14.89 -7.52
C ALA A 267 -17.86 14.78 -7.38
N SER A 268 -17.26 15.62 -6.52
CA SER A 268 -15.83 15.60 -6.20
C SER A 268 -15.35 14.32 -5.50
N GLN A 269 -16.26 13.49 -4.99
CA GLN A 269 -15.94 12.24 -4.32
C GLN A 269 -15.93 11.05 -5.28
N ILE A 270 -16.46 11.20 -6.49
CA ILE A 270 -16.38 10.19 -7.55
C ILE A 270 -15.06 10.35 -8.29
N ARG A 271 -14.23 9.32 -8.21
CA ARG A 271 -12.84 9.34 -8.68
C ARG A 271 -12.59 8.14 -9.59
N PHE A 272 -11.60 8.28 -10.45
CA PHE A 272 -11.01 7.17 -11.17
C PHE A 272 -9.69 6.81 -10.52
N VAL A 273 -9.49 5.51 -10.29
CA VAL A 273 -8.22 4.94 -9.86
C VAL A 273 -7.74 3.99 -10.93
N GLY A 274 -6.51 4.15 -11.41
CA GLY A 274 -6.03 3.31 -12.51
C GLY A 274 -4.54 3.07 -12.51
N MET A 275 -4.15 1.92 -13.05
CA MET A 275 -2.76 1.54 -13.30
C MET A 275 -2.38 1.95 -14.73
N GLN A 276 -1.15 2.45 -14.93
CA GLN A 276 -0.67 2.76 -16.28
C GLN A 276 -0.62 1.51 -17.13
N ILE A 277 -1.13 1.59 -18.36
CA ILE A 277 -1.17 0.45 -19.27
C ILE A 277 0.24 -0.01 -19.65
N ASP A 278 1.20 0.90 -19.71
CA ASP A 278 2.58 0.55 -20.02
C ASP A 278 3.23 -0.30 -18.91
N ASP A 279 2.83 -0.15 -17.65
CA ASP A 279 3.30 -1.02 -16.56
C ASP A 279 2.70 -2.42 -16.67
N ILE A 280 1.43 -2.52 -17.07
CA ILE A 280 0.76 -3.80 -17.33
C ILE A 280 1.46 -4.53 -18.49
N ARG A 281 1.84 -3.80 -19.54
CA ARG A 281 2.61 -4.34 -20.68
C ARG A 281 4.00 -4.81 -20.25
N ARG A 282 4.73 -4.00 -19.48
CA ARG A 282 6.04 -4.38 -18.92
C ARG A 282 5.95 -5.66 -18.08
N LEU A 283 4.88 -5.82 -17.31
CA LEU A 283 4.61 -7.06 -16.57
C LEU A 283 4.55 -8.28 -17.49
N ARG A 284 3.78 -8.20 -18.59
CA ARG A 284 3.64 -9.28 -19.57
C ARG A 284 4.94 -9.57 -20.32
N ASP A 285 5.66 -8.51 -20.68
CA ASP A 285 6.94 -8.60 -21.39
C ASP A 285 8.11 -8.94 -20.44
N GLN A 286 7.82 -9.15 -19.15
CA GLN A 286 8.80 -9.38 -18.07
C GLN A 286 9.87 -8.29 -17.95
N SER A 287 9.60 -7.10 -18.49
CA SER A 287 10.49 -5.95 -18.49
C SER A 287 10.49 -5.23 -17.14
N ASP A 288 11.56 -4.49 -16.85
CA ASP A 288 11.72 -3.82 -15.57
C ASP A 288 10.71 -2.69 -15.36
N LEU A 289 10.20 -2.64 -14.13
CA LEU A 289 9.38 -1.56 -13.63
C LEU A 289 10.28 -0.53 -12.95
N GLU A 290 10.03 0.74 -13.26
CA GLU A 290 10.77 1.88 -12.74
C GLU A 290 9.84 2.75 -11.89
N PRO A 291 10.27 3.20 -10.71
CA PRO A 291 9.49 4.15 -9.95
C PRO A 291 9.46 5.50 -10.68
N ARG A 292 8.35 6.20 -10.54
CA ARG A 292 8.15 7.51 -11.15
C ARG A 292 8.15 8.62 -10.10
N PRO A 293 8.48 9.85 -10.46
CA PRO A 293 8.24 10.98 -9.58
C PRO A 293 6.75 11.14 -9.25
N VAL A 294 6.44 11.46 -7.99
CA VAL A 294 5.06 11.79 -7.60
C VAL A 294 4.60 13.03 -8.37
N ARG A 295 3.39 12.96 -8.95
CA ARG A 295 2.74 14.09 -9.61
C ARG A 295 1.46 14.46 -8.86
N ARG A 296 1.23 15.76 -8.71
CA ARG A 296 -0.01 16.32 -8.17
C ARG A 296 -0.36 17.56 -8.97
N SER A 297 -1.55 17.54 -9.55
CA SER A 297 -2.12 18.67 -10.29
C SER A 297 -3.07 19.46 -9.38
N SER A 298 -3.24 20.74 -9.68
CA SER A 298 -4.20 21.62 -9.00
C SER A 298 -5.65 21.16 -9.19
N ASP A 299 -5.92 20.39 -10.25
CA ASP A 299 -7.24 19.80 -10.53
C ASP A 299 -7.60 18.59 -9.63
N GLY A 300 -6.70 18.20 -8.71
CA GLY A 300 -6.88 17.08 -7.81
C GLY A 300 -6.52 15.71 -8.40
N THR A 301 -5.88 15.68 -9.57
CA THR A 301 -5.23 14.49 -10.12
C THR A 301 -3.89 14.25 -9.42
N SER A 302 -3.61 13.00 -9.06
CA SER A 302 -2.31 12.60 -8.53
C SER A 302 -1.85 11.28 -9.12
N VAL A 303 -0.56 11.17 -9.41
CA VAL A 303 0.08 9.92 -9.83
C VAL A 303 1.13 9.54 -8.80
N GLY A 304 1.03 8.30 -8.30
CA GLY A 304 1.97 7.69 -7.38
C GLY A 304 3.25 7.22 -8.07
N PRO A 305 4.30 6.90 -7.29
CA PRO A 305 5.56 6.42 -7.84
C PRO A 305 5.44 5.02 -8.45
N ASP A 306 4.41 4.27 -8.07
CA ASP A 306 4.01 2.96 -8.59
C ASP A 306 3.24 3.03 -9.92
N GLY A 307 2.97 4.24 -10.44
CA GLY A 307 2.18 4.44 -11.66
C GLY A 307 0.67 4.51 -11.42
N LEU A 308 0.19 4.36 -10.17
CA LEU A 308 -1.23 4.46 -9.85
C LEU A 308 -1.71 5.91 -9.96
N VAL A 309 -2.74 6.16 -10.76
CA VAL A 309 -3.41 7.46 -10.82
C VAL A 309 -4.65 7.49 -9.95
N PHE A 310 -4.90 8.64 -9.35
CA PHE A 310 -6.14 9.01 -8.70
C PHE A 310 -6.60 10.33 -9.29
N ALA A 311 -7.75 10.35 -9.97
CA ALA A 311 -8.22 11.53 -10.70
C ALA A 311 -9.72 11.82 -10.47
N PRO A 312 -10.15 13.10 -10.47
CA PRO A 312 -11.57 13.43 -10.56
C PRO A 312 -12.17 12.84 -11.84
N ILE A 313 -13.36 12.24 -11.74
CA ILE A 313 -14.00 11.58 -12.88
C ILE A 313 -14.24 12.53 -14.08
N GLY A 314 -14.38 13.84 -13.84
CA GLY A 314 -14.51 14.86 -14.89
C GLY A 314 -13.26 15.06 -15.75
N ARG A 315 -12.07 14.69 -15.26
CA ARG A 315 -10.78 14.75 -15.97
C ARG A 315 -10.50 13.52 -16.82
N VAL A 316 -11.30 12.46 -16.65
CA VAL A 316 -11.11 11.17 -17.30
C VAL A 316 -11.71 11.21 -18.70
N ARG A 317 -10.91 10.83 -19.71
CA ARG A 317 -11.38 10.65 -21.08
C ARG A 317 -11.42 9.16 -21.40
N PRO A 318 -12.62 8.54 -21.49
CA PRO A 318 -12.73 7.14 -21.85
C PRO A 318 -12.03 6.87 -23.19
N LEU A 319 -11.33 5.76 -23.25
CA LEU A 319 -10.66 5.25 -24.43
C LEU A 319 -11.12 3.80 -24.62
N GLN A 320 -11.24 3.32 -25.86
CA GLN A 320 -11.38 1.89 -26.13
C GLN A 320 -10.09 1.39 -26.75
N ILE A 321 -9.37 0.54 -26.00
CA ILE A 321 -8.19 -0.16 -26.47
C ILE A 321 -8.20 -1.58 -25.91
N GLU A 322 -7.63 -2.49 -26.68
CA GLU A 322 -7.31 -3.83 -26.18
C GLU A 322 -6.09 -3.76 -25.28
N ILE A 323 -6.18 -4.46 -24.14
CA ILE A 323 -5.09 -4.61 -23.17
C ILE A 323 -4.53 -6.00 -23.31
#